data_AF-D1CTK6-F1
#
_entry.id   AF-D1CTK6-F1
#
_cell.length_a   1.000
_cell.length_b   1.000
_cell.length_c   1.000
_cell.angle_alpha   90.00
_cell.angle_beta   90.00
_cell.angle_gamma   90.00
#
_symmetry.space_group_name_H-M   'P 1'
#
loop_
_entity.id
_entity.type
_entity.pdbx_description
1 polymer ?
#
loop_
_entity_poly.entity_id
_entity_poly.type
_entity_poly.pdbx_seq_one_letter_code
_entity_poly.pdbx_strand_id
1 'polypeptide(L)'
;WSKPEFEQIARLKAFAEEHNFDFDLSETGWETGWTQTVSIFGYVGAGAEVMPFNDSEHDGFDTVEVDFPIPEGTGAVIVRGESQMPIYEDGDLIGYHKEGRPPTDLIGRMCIVRLADGRMFIKKIKRGSVPGFFTLT
;
A
#
# COMPACT_ATOMS: atom_id res chain seq x y z
N TRP A 1 -16.76 -23.63 16.69
CA TRP A 1 -16.48 -23.24 15.30
C TRP A 1 -15.07 -22.69 15.28
N SER A 2 -14.18 -23.28 14.48
CA SER A 2 -12.78 -22.85 14.32
C SER A 2 -12.72 -21.54 13.54
N LYS A 3 -11.73 -20.69 13.85
CA LYS A 3 -11.46 -19.50 13.04
C LYS A 3 -11.06 -19.94 11.61
N PRO A 4 -11.65 -19.40 10.53
CA PRO A 4 -11.26 -19.73 9.18
C PRO A 4 -9.83 -19.30 8.93
N GLU A 5 -9.15 -20.06 8.07
CA GLU A 5 -7.77 -19.80 7.69
C GLU A 5 -7.65 -18.49 6.89
N PHE A 6 -6.50 -17.81 7.02
CA PHE A 6 -6.17 -16.55 6.34
C PHE A 6 -6.57 -16.56 4.86
N GLU A 7 -6.20 -17.62 4.16
CA GLU A 7 -6.40 -17.74 2.72
C GLU A 7 -7.89 -17.79 2.34
N GLN A 8 -8.74 -18.24 3.26
CA GLN A 8 -10.19 -18.34 3.05
C GLN A 8 -10.86 -16.97 3.21
N ILE A 9 -10.47 -16.19 4.23
CA ILE A 9 -11.00 -14.83 4.44
C ILE A 9 -10.54 -13.92 3.30
N ALA A 10 -9.27 -13.98 2.90
CA ALA A 10 -8.74 -13.18 1.80
C ALA A 10 -9.45 -13.50 0.47
N ARG A 11 -9.71 -14.78 0.18
CA ARG A 11 -10.49 -15.19 -1.00
C ARG A 11 -11.94 -14.70 -0.94
N LEU A 12 -12.57 -14.74 0.23
CA LEU A 12 -13.94 -14.24 0.43
C LEU A 12 -14.04 -12.72 0.23
N LYS A 13 -13.08 -11.95 0.77
CA LYS A 13 -13.05 -10.50 0.56
C LYS A 13 -12.84 -10.14 -0.91
N ALA A 14 -11.86 -10.77 -1.57
CA ALA A 14 -11.61 -10.55 -3.00
C ALA A 14 -12.82 -10.91 -3.87
N PHE A 15 -13.50 -12.00 -3.55
CA PHE A 15 -14.76 -12.39 -4.20
C PHE A 15 -15.84 -11.34 -3.98
N ALA A 16 -16.00 -10.84 -2.77
CA ALA A 16 -17.01 -9.83 -2.48
C ALA A 16 -16.76 -8.52 -3.24
N GLU A 17 -15.51 -8.05 -3.28
CA GLU A 17 -15.12 -6.87 -4.08
C GLU A 17 -15.38 -7.08 -5.57
N GLU A 18 -15.02 -8.24 -6.15
CA GLU A 18 -15.28 -8.56 -7.56
C GLU A 18 -16.78 -8.57 -7.90
N HIS A 19 -17.60 -9.03 -6.96
CA HIS A 19 -19.04 -9.13 -7.13
C HIS A 19 -19.83 -7.95 -6.56
N ASN A 20 -19.11 -6.90 -6.12
CA ASN A 20 -19.69 -5.68 -5.58
C ASN A 20 -20.63 -5.95 -4.38
N PHE A 21 -20.30 -6.97 -3.59
CA PHE A 21 -20.92 -7.26 -2.31
C PHE A 21 -20.21 -6.48 -1.20
N ASP A 22 -21.00 -5.91 -0.30
CA ASP A 22 -20.48 -5.37 0.93
C ASP A 22 -19.96 -6.52 1.81
N PHE A 23 -18.68 -6.46 2.17
CA PHE A 23 -18.03 -7.47 2.99
C PHE A 23 -17.51 -6.80 4.26
N ASP A 24 -18.44 -6.63 5.19
CA ASP A 24 -18.14 -6.10 6.50
C ASP A 24 -17.83 -7.22 7.49
N LEU A 25 -16.58 -7.27 7.95
CA LEU A 25 -16.16 -8.17 9.02
C LEU A 25 -16.61 -7.66 10.40
N SER A 26 -16.97 -6.38 10.54
CA SER A 26 -17.36 -5.78 11.80
C SER A 26 -18.67 -6.38 12.35
N GLU A 27 -19.67 -6.58 11.48
CA GLU A 27 -20.96 -7.17 11.86
C GLU A 27 -20.88 -8.65 12.22
N THR A 28 -19.81 -9.33 11.79
CA THR A 28 -19.65 -10.75 12.06
C THR A 28 -19.35 -10.99 13.55
N GLY A 29 -18.84 -9.99 14.28
CA GLY A 29 -18.31 -10.14 15.64
C GLY A 29 -16.93 -10.80 15.70
N TRP A 30 -16.28 -10.94 14.54
CA TRP A 30 -14.94 -11.47 14.40
C TRP A 30 -14.03 -10.25 14.43
N GLU A 31 -13.88 -9.67 15.62
CA GLU A 31 -12.61 -9.03 15.93
C GLU A 31 -11.60 -10.14 15.76
N THR A 32 -10.91 -10.11 14.64
CA THR A 32 -10.14 -11.26 14.18
C THR A 32 -9.11 -11.63 15.28
N GLY A 33 -8.77 -10.66 16.14
CA GLY A 33 -7.77 -10.74 17.20
C GLY A 33 -6.37 -10.57 16.63
N TRP A 34 -6.27 -10.21 15.35
CA TRP A 34 -5.01 -10.00 14.65
C TRP A 34 -4.82 -8.49 14.55
N THR A 35 -4.16 -7.92 15.55
CA THR A 35 -3.48 -6.65 15.37
C THR A 35 -2.14 -6.94 14.73
N GLN A 36 -1.91 -6.33 13.56
CA GLN A 36 -0.59 -6.31 12.94
C GLN A 36 -0.05 -4.90 13.00
N THR A 37 1.24 -4.78 13.26
CA THR A 37 1.92 -3.50 13.30
C THR A 37 2.57 -3.24 11.95
N VAL A 38 2.29 -2.08 11.37
CA VAL A 38 2.92 -1.60 10.13
C VAL A 38 3.87 -0.47 10.44
N SER A 39 5.12 -0.62 10.05
CA SER A 39 6.11 0.45 10.13
C SER A 39 5.89 1.51 9.05
N ILE A 40 6.04 2.77 9.44
CA ILE A 40 5.86 3.93 8.58
C ILE A 40 7.24 4.49 8.20
N PHE A 41 7.50 4.60 6.90
CA PHE A 41 8.81 4.91 6.33
C PHE A 41 8.90 6.30 5.69
N GLY A 42 7.84 7.09 5.71
CA GLY A 42 7.88 8.44 5.18
C GLY A 42 6.52 9.08 4.99
N TYR A 43 6.53 10.18 4.25
CA TYR A 43 5.34 10.97 3.94
C TYR A 43 5.13 11.11 2.44
N VAL A 44 3.88 11.27 2.02
CA VAL A 44 3.53 11.64 0.64
C VAL A 44 3.11 13.09 0.63
N GLY A 45 3.73 13.89 -0.24
CA GLY A 45 3.45 15.31 -0.39
C GLY A 45 2.89 15.67 -1.76
N ALA A 46 3.11 16.92 -2.15
CA ALA A 46 2.67 17.48 -3.42
C ALA A 46 3.17 16.67 -4.63
N GLY A 47 2.31 16.51 -5.63
CA GLY A 47 2.66 15.79 -6.87
C GLY A 47 2.85 14.28 -6.71
N ALA A 48 2.34 13.71 -5.61
CA ALA A 48 2.54 12.33 -5.21
C ALA A 48 4.00 11.97 -4.90
N GLU A 49 4.83 12.95 -4.54
CA GLU A 49 6.22 12.72 -4.15
C GLU A 49 6.28 12.07 -2.76
N VAL A 50 7.05 10.98 -2.65
CA VAL A 50 7.30 10.28 -1.41
C VAL A 50 8.61 10.77 -0.83
N MET A 51 8.54 11.34 0.38
CA MET A 51 9.67 11.79 1.17
C MET A 51 10.02 10.69 2.17
N PRO A 52 11.00 9.81 1.86
CA PRO A 52 11.39 8.75 2.77
C PRO A 52 12.03 9.35 4.02
N PHE A 53 11.65 8.82 5.18
CA PHE A 53 12.38 9.03 6.41
C PHE A 53 13.56 8.06 6.42
N ASN A 54 14.77 8.58 6.23
CA ASN A 54 15.96 7.78 6.15
C ASN A 54 16.64 7.72 7.52
N ASP A 55 16.32 6.68 8.28
CA ASP A 55 17.04 6.32 9.49
C ASP A 55 17.50 4.86 9.34
N SER A 56 18.82 4.69 9.28
CA SER A 56 19.43 3.37 9.11
C SER A 56 19.36 2.49 10.36
N GLU A 57 19.02 3.06 11.52
CA GLU A 57 18.97 2.37 12.80
C GLU A 57 17.57 1.86 13.16
N HIS A 58 16.52 2.38 12.51
CA HIS A 58 15.13 2.09 12.86
C HIS A 58 14.32 1.57 11.65
N ASP A 59 13.45 0.57 11.87
CA ASP A 59 12.53 0.06 10.84
C ASP A 59 11.32 0.98 10.72
N GLY A 60 11.54 2.19 10.21
CA GLY A 60 10.55 3.27 10.13
C GLY A 60 10.67 4.26 11.29
N PHE A 61 9.93 5.37 11.19
CA PHE A 61 9.93 6.42 12.22
C PHE A 61 8.75 6.32 13.19
N ASP A 62 7.73 5.55 12.81
CA ASP A 62 6.51 5.34 13.60
C ASP A 62 5.88 4.01 13.17
N THR A 63 4.90 3.56 13.93
CA THR A 63 4.15 2.33 13.67
C THR A 63 2.66 2.52 13.88
N VAL A 64 1.85 1.81 13.10
CA VAL A 64 0.39 1.81 13.24
C VAL A 64 -0.12 0.38 13.38
N GLU A 65 -1.06 0.18 14.30
CA GLU A 65 -1.78 -1.08 14.43
C GLU A 65 -2.95 -1.11 13.43
N VAL A 66 -3.03 -2.20 12.67
CA VAL A 66 -4.15 -2.48 11.78
C VAL A 66 -4.83 -3.78 12.20
N ASP A 67 -6.16 -3.79 12.13
CA ASP A 67 -7.04 -4.88 12.53
C ASP A 67 -7.47 -5.77 11.35
N PHE A 68 -6.88 -5.52 10.18
CA PHE A 68 -7.08 -6.29 8.95
C PHE A 68 -5.77 -6.93 8.47
N PRO A 69 -5.85 -8.02 7.68
CA PRO A 69 -4.65 -8.71 7.22
C PRO A 69 -3.86 -7.88 6.21
N ILE A 70 -2.56 -7.75 6.44
CA ILE A 70 -1.58 -7.17 5.50
C ILE A 70 -0.59 -8.26 5.02
N PRO A 71 -0.08 -8.17 3.78
CA PRO A 71 0.99 -9.05 3.33
C PRO A 71 2.28 -8.87 4.13
N GLU A 72 3.06 -9.94 4.30
CA GLU A 72 4.41 -9.85 4.86
C GLU A 72 5.30 -8.89 4.04
N GLY A 73 6.18 -8.18 4.73
CA GLY A 73 7.06 -7.19 4.11
C GLY A 73 6.35 -5.90 3.69
N THR A 74 5.15 -5.63 4.22
CA THR A 74 4.45 -4.36 4.02
C THR A 74 5.08 -3.26 4.87
N GLY A 75 5.40 -2.13 4.24
CA GLY A 75 5.68 -0.86 4.90
C GLY A 75 4.61 0.16 4.49
N ALA A 76 4.56 1.29 5.19
CA ALA A 76 3.59 2.33 4.89
C ALA A 76 4.21 3.72 4.77
N VAL A 77 3.48 4.63 4.12
CA VAL A 77 3.73 6.07 4.13
C VAL A 77 2.43 6.81 4.45
N ILE A 78 2.54 7.98 5.07
CA ILE A 78 1.37 8.81 5.41
C ILE A 78 1.23 9.96 4.43
N VAL A 79 0.03 10.15 3.88
CA VAL A 79 -0.28 11.30 3.03
C VAL A 79 -0.37 12.57 3.86
N ARG A 80 0.27 13.64 3.40
CA ARG A 80 0.21 14.97 3.99
C ARG A 80 -0.29 16.00 2.98
N GLY A 81 -1.40 16.63 3.32
CA GLY A 81 -2.11 17.64 2.55
C GLY A 81 -3.06 17.07 1.51
N GLU A 82 -3.86 17.96 0.92
CA GLU A 82 -4.98 17.60 0.03
C GLU A 82 -4.58 17.47 -1.45
N SER A 83 -3.28 17.53 -1.75
CA SER A 83 -2.77 17.61 -3.13
C SER A 83 -3.06 16.37 -3.99
N GLN A 84 -3.44 15.25 -3.38
CA GLN A 84 -3.72 13.98 -4.04
C GLN A 84 -5.23 13.64 -4.06
N MET A 85 -6.08 14.57 -3.64
CA MET A 85 -7.53 14.42 -3.78
C MET A 85 -7.94 14.33 -5.26
N PRO A 86 -8.98 13.55 -5.58
CA PRO A 86 -9.86 12.83 -4.65
C PRO A 86 -9.39 11.39 -4.34
N ILE A 87 -8.18 11.00 -4.75
CA ILE A 87 -7.72 9.61 -4.61
C ILE A 87 -7.24 9.34 -3.19
N TYR A 88 -6.50 10.29 -2.61
CA TYR A 88 -6.00 10.21 -1.25
C TYR A 88 -6.28 11.51 -0.49
N GLU A 89 -6.64 11.38 0.78
CA GLU A 89 -6.90 12.46 1.72
C GLU A 89 -5.72 12.68 2.68
N ASP A 90 -5.71 13.82 3.35
CA ASP A 90 -4.71 14.09 4.39
C ASP A 90 -4.84 13.08 5.53
N GLY A 91 -3.71 12.46 5.91
CA GLY A 91 -3.67 11.41 6.93
C GLY A 91 -3.84 9.98 6.41
N ASP A 92 -4.14 9.78 5.12
CA ASP A 92 -4.25 8.44 4.54
C ASP A 92 -2.95 7.63 4.70
N LEU A 93 -3.11 6.36 5.06
CA LEU A 93 -2.01 5.41 5.17
C LEU A 93 -1.92 4.57 3.89
N ILE A 94 -0.80 4.66 3.18
CA ILE A 94 -0.58 3.90 1.94
C ILE A 94 0.43 2.78 2.21
N GLY A 95 -0.07 1.54 2.24
CA GLY A 95 0.74 0.34 2.34
C GLY A 95 1.39 -0.06 1.01
N TYR A 96 2.63 -0.54 1.05
CA TYR A 96 3.37 -1.03 -0.11
C TYR A 96 4.33 -2.15 0.29
N HIS A 97 4.69 -3.01 -0.66
CA HIS A 97 5.74 -4.00 -0.44
C HIS A 97 7.12 -3.32 -0.40
N LYS A 98 7.88 -3.50 0.68
CA LYS A 98 9.24 -2.95 0.83
C LYS A 98 10.19 -3.49 -0.23
N GLU A 99 10.00 -4.76 -0.60
CA GLU A 99 10.78 -5.39 -1.66
C GLU A 99 10.31 -4.92 -3.04
N GLY A 100 11.24 -4.33 -3.79
CA GLY A 100 10.99 -3.89 -5.15
C GLY A 100 10.71 -5.07 -6.09
N ARG A 101 9.77 -4.88 -7.02
CA ARG A 101 9.49 -5.84 -8.10
C ARG A 101 9.87 -5.26 -9.46
N PRO A 102 10.15 -6.09 -10.46
CA PRO A 102 10.37 -5.63 -11.83
C PRO A 102 9.18 -4.80 -12.33
N PRO A 103 9.39 -3.61 -12.92
CA PRO A 103 8.29 -2.77 -13.41
C PRO A 103 7.42 -3.45 -14.49
N THR A 104 7.96 -4.46 -15.19
CA THR A 104 7.23 -5.29 -16.16
C THR A 104 6.04 -6.01 -15.55
N ASP A 105 6.15 -6.40 -14.28
CA ASP A 105 5.14 -7.19 -13.57
C ASP A 105 4.06 -6.31 -12.94
N LEU A 106 4.32 -5.00 -12.94
CA LEU A 106 3.52 -3.97 -12.27
C LEU A 106 2.83 -3.03 -13.27
N ILE A 107 2.87 -3.33 -14.57
CA ILE A 107 2.18 -2.54 -15.60
C ILE A 107 0.69 -2.45 -15.28
N GLY A 108 0.16 -1.24 -15.23
CA GLY A 108 -1.23 -0.94 -14.92
C GLY A 108 -1.54 -0.84 -13.42
N ARG A 109 -0.56 -1.05 -12.54
CA ARG A 109 -0.73 -0.93 -11.08
C ARG A 109 -0.27 0.44 -10.58
N MET A 110 -0.88 0.92 -9.51
CA MET A 110 -0.38 2.04 -8.72
C MET A 110 0.75 1.54 -7.84
N CYS A 111 1.89 2.21 -7.86
CA CYS A 111 3.08 1.76 -7.14
C CYS A 111 3.82 2.95 -6.53
N ILE A 112 4.53 2.70 -5.42
CA ILE A 112 5.65 3.55 -5.02
C ILE A 112 6.82 3.22 -5.95
N VAL A 113 7.30 4.20 -6.69
CA VAL A 113 8.37 4.05 -7.67
C VAL A 113 9.56 4.88 -7.22
N ARG A 114 10.73 4.26 -7.13
CA ARG A 114 12.00 4.95 -6.92
C ARG A 114 12.73 5.14 -8.25
N LEU A 115 13.04 6.38 -8.58
CA LEU A 115 13.81 6.74 -9.75
C LEU A 115 15.31 6.53 -9.51
N ALA A 116 16.09 6.47 -10.60
CA ALA A 116 17.55 6.33 -10.52
C ALA A 116 18.23 7.51 -9.80
N ASP A 117 17.62 8.69 -9.82
CA ASP A 117 18.09 9.88 -9.08
C ASP A 117 17.73 9.85 -7.58
N GLY A 118 17.07 8.79 -7.12
CA GLY A 118 16.70 8.57 -5.73
C GLY A 118 15.33 9.10 -5.33
N ARG A 119 14.68 9.94 -6.14
CA ARG A 119 13.33 10.45 -5.85
C ARG A 119 12.31 9.32 -5.90
N MET A 120 11.27 9.44 -5.07
CA MET A 120 10.21 8.45 -4.98
C MET A 120 8.84 9.07 -5.23
N PHE A 121 7.95 8.35 -5.90
CA PHE A 121 6.61 8.85 -6.24
C PHE A 121 5.56 7.74 -6.18
N ILE A 122 4.31 8.10 -5.88
CA ILE A 122 3.15 7.24 -6.11
C ILE A 122 2.66 7.47 -7.53
N LYS A 123 2.88 6.48 -8.40
CA LYS A 123 2.56 6.57 -9.82
C LYS A 123 2.03 5.27 -10.37
N LYS A 124 1.15 5.39 -11.36
CA LYS A 124 0.71 4.23 -12.14
C LYS A 124 1.77 3.92 -13.19
N ILE A 125 2.23 2.67 -13.21
CA ILE A 125 3.23 2.22 -14.18
C ILE A 125 2.55 1.88 -15.50
N LYS A 126 3.05 2.43 -16.60
CA LYS A 126 2.63 2.11 -17.98
C LYS A 126 3.83 1.71 -18.82
N ARG A 127 3.58 0.98 -19.92
CA ARG A 127 4.62 0.73 -20.93
C ARG A 127 5.10 2.07 -21.50
N GLY A 128 6.41 2.24 -21.56
CA GLY A 128 7.02 3.40 -22.20
C GLY A 128 6.93 3.32 -23.73
N SER A 129 7.37 4.39 -24.39
CA SER A 129 7.39 4.50 -25.84
C SER A 129 8.41 3.57 -26.53
N VAL A 130 9.41 3.10 -25.79
CA VAL A 130 10.44 2.16 -26.28
C VAL A 130 10.68 1.02 -25.28
N PRO A 131 11.17 -0.15 -25.74
CA PRO A 131 11.44 -1.29 -24.85
C PRO A 131 12.39 -0.92 -23.71
N GLY A 132 12.10 -1.41 -22.50
CA GLY A 132 12.89 -1.14 -21.30
C GLY A 132 12.56 0.19 -20.59
N PHE A 133 11.73 1.05 -21.20
CA PHE A 133 11.26 2.29 -20.57
C PHE A 133 9.82 2.15 -20.10
N PHE A 134 9.49 2.94 -19.07
CA PHE A 134 8.17 2.97 -18.44
C PHE A 134 7.70 4.41 -18.34
N THR A 135 6.41 4.61 -18.53
CA THR A 135 5.76 5.90 -18.30
C THR A 135 5.10 5.88 -16.93
N LEU A 136 5.35 6.91 -16.14
CA LEU A 136 4.75 7.12 -14.84
C LEU A 136 3.64 8.17 -14.99
N THR A 137 2.42 7.84 -14.56
CA THR A 137 1.27 8.75 -14.58
C THR A 137 0.71 8.94 -13.19
#